data_AF-A0A1H0UGJ4-F1
#
_entry.id   AF-A0A1H0UGJ4-F1
#
_cell.length_a   1.000
_cell.length_b   1.000
_cell.length_c   1.000
_cell.angle_alpha   90.00
_cell.angle_beta   90.00
_cell.angle_gamma   90.00
#
_symmetry.space_group_name_H-M   'P 1'
#
loop_
_entity.id
_entity.type
_entity.pdbx_description
1 polymer ?
#
loop_
_entity_poly.entity_id
_entity_poly.type
_entity_poly.pdbx_seq_one_letter_code
_entity_poly.pdbx_strand_id
1 'polypeptide(L)'
;MAQLGDHLLGTDPAAVDAEEVAETGGMSPLQLFRRLAVAEAVTWALLLVGMLLKYGTGTTELGVQVFGMAHGVVFIAYCLGAVFVAVNQRWSPATTALALASAVPPFLTVWFDRRAERRSQLDGPWRLAPGRDQPTGLLERAQAWMLARPVAAGGVAVAAVSALTLLALLVGPPAASQS
;
A
#
# COMPACT_ATOMS: atom_id res chain seq x y z
N MET A 1 -60.90 9.46 19.33
CA MET A 1 -59.56 9.99 19.65
C MET A 1 -58.55 8.87 19.51
N ALA A 2 -58.11 8.64 18.27
CA ALA A 2 -57.13 7.63 17.92
C ALA A 2 -55.87 8.35 17.42
N GLN A 3 -54.87 8.50 18.28
CA GLN A 3 -53.53 8.98 17.91
C GLN A 3 -52.60 8.91 19.13
N LEU A 4 -52.20 7.70 19.55
CA LEU A 4 -51.08 7.57 20.50
C LEU A 4 -50.41 6.20 20.40
N GLY A 5 -49.85 5.88 19.23
CA GLY A 5 -49.19 4.59 19.04
C GLY A 5 -48.50 4.41 17.69
N ASP A 6 -47.75 5.42 17.23
CA ASP A 6 -47.01 5.31 15.96
C ASP A 6 -45.60 5.93 16.01
N HIS A 7 -44.96 5.86 17.18
CA HIS A 7 -43.54 6.18 17.33
C HIS A 7 -42.75 4.99 17.89
N LEU A 8 -43.13 3.79 17.44
CA LEU A 8 -42.18 2.70 17.24
C LEU A 8 -41.28 3.09 16.06
N LEU A 9 -40.31 3.97 16.30
CA LEU A 9 -39.14 4.09 15.45
C LEU A 9 -38.38 2.76 15.56
N GLY A 10 -38.79 1.81 14.73
CA GLY A 10 -38.01 0.65 14.37
C GLY A 10 -36.77 1.11 13.62
N THR A 11 -35.73 1.48 14.36
CA THR A 11 -34.37 1.21 13.90
C THR A 11 -34.11 -0.24 14.23
N ASP A 12 -34.35 -1.12 13.26
CA ASP A 12 -33.99 -2.52 13.37
C ASP A 12 -32.46 -2.59 13.61
N PRO A 13 -31.98 -3.06 14.77
CA PRO A 13 -30.53 -3.09 15.04
C PRO A 13 -29.80 -3.93 13.99
N ALA A 14 -30.47 -4.93 13.42
CA ALA A 14 -29.94 -5.72 12.32
C ALA A 14 -29.75 -4.93 11.01
N ALA A 15 -30.50 -3.84 10.79
CA ALA A 15 -30.34 -2.97 9.64
C ALA A 15 -29.12 -2.04 9.81
N VAL A 16 -28.86 -1.57 11.04
CA VAL A 16 -27.64 -0.81 11.37
C VAL A 16 -26.42 -1.73 11.23
N ASP A 17 -26.52 -2.97 11.74
CA ASP A 17 -25.45 -3.96 11.62
C ASP A 17 -25.22 -4.36 10.14
N ALA A 18 -26.26 -4.44 9.32
CA ALA A 18 -26.14 -4.77 7.90
C ALA A 18 -25.61 -3.61 7.05
N GLU A 19 -25.96 -2.36 7.34
CA GLU A 19 -25.34 -1.17 6.72
C GLU A 19 -23.87 -1.01 7.15
N GLU A 20 -23.55 -1.24 8.43
CA GLU A 20 -22.18 -1.18 8.97
C GLU A 20 -21.30 -2.31 8.43
N VAL A 21 -21.85 -3.52 8.27
CA VAL A 21 -21.20 -4.69 7.64
C VAL A 21 -21.06 -4.51 6.11
N ALA A 22 -21.98 -3.81 5.45
CA ALA A 22 -21.86 -3.45 4.04
C ALA A 22 -20.85 -2.32 3.79
N GLU A 23 -20.72 -1.36 4.71
CA GLU A 23 -19.67 -0.32 4.69
C GLU A 23 -18.25 -0.89 4.89
N THR A 24 -18.11 -2.08 5.49
CA THR A 24 -16.82 -2.71 5.80
C THR A 24 -16.17 -3.51 4.65
N GLY A 25 -16.79 -3.56 3.46
CA GLY A 25 -16.29 -4.39 2.34
C GLY A 25 -15.00 -3.90 1.66
N GLY A 26 -14.57 -2.66 1.91
CA GLY A 26 -13.41 -2.03 1.26
C GLY A 26 -12.13 -2.05 2.10
N MET A 27 -10.99 -2.39 1.49
CA MET A 27 -9.67 -2.27 2.14
C MET A 27 -9.40 -0.81 2.53
N SER A 28 -9.01 -0.54 3.78
CA SER A 28 -8.68 0.82 4.25
C SER A 28 -7.26 1.28 3.87
N PRO A 29 -6.93 2.58 3.93
CA PRO A 29 -5.57 3.09 3.72
C PRO A 29 -4.54 2.40 4.62
N LEU A 30 -4.87 2.28 5.91
CA LEU A 30 -4.06 1.59 6.91
C LEU A 30 -3.82 0.12 6.53
N GLN A 31 -4.87 -0.60 6.13
CA GLN A 31 -4.74 -2.01 5.74
C GLN A 31 -3.87 -2.19 4.49
N LEU A 32 -4.04 -1.34 3.47
CA LEU A 32 -3.20 -1.37 2.27
C LEU A 32 -1.73 -1.11 2.62
N PHE A 33 -1.47 -0.02 3.32
CA PHE A 33 -0.11 0.40 3.67
C PHE A 33 0.59 -0.65 4.53
N ARG A 34 -0.10 -1.19 5.54
CA ARG A 34 0.42 -2.25 6.41
C ARG A 34 0.74 -3.54 5.65
N ARG A 35 -0.12 -3.96 4.73
CA ARG A 35 0.15 -5.16 3.90
C ARG A 35 1.41 -4.97 3.08
N LEU A 36 1.59 -3.80 2.47
CA LEU A 36 2.79 -3.49 1.69
C LEU A 36 4.04 -3.43 2.59
N ALA A 37 3.97 -2.76 3.74
CA ALA A 37 5.08 -2.65 4.68
C ALA A 37 5.53 -4.02 5.21
N VAL A 38 4.56 -4.88 5.59
CA VAL A 38 4.86 -6.24 6.06
C VAL A 38 5.39 -7.12 4.93
N ALA A 39 4.80 -7.05 3.73
CA ALA A 39 5.30 -7.80 2.58
C ALA A 39 6.76 -7.41 2.25
N GLU A 40 7.07 -6.11 2.27
CA GLU A 40 8.40 -5.58 2.03
C GLU A 40 9.40 -6.13 3.07
N ALA A 41 9.06 -6.06 4.36
CA ALA A 41 9.88 -6.60 5.44
C ALA A 41 10.11 -8.11 5.33
N VAL A 42 9.09 -8.88 4.91
CA VAL A 42 9.20 -10.32 4.67
C VAL A 42 10.15 -10.60 3.49
N THR A 43 10.04 -9.85 2.39
CA THR A 43 10.96 -10.03 1.26
C THR A 43 12.41 -9.65 1.60
N TRP A 44 12.63 -8.64 2.44
CA TRP A 44 13.95 -8.36 3.01
C TRP A 44 14.49 -9.53 3.83
N ALA A 45 13.66 -10.12 4.71
CA ALA A 45 14.07 -11.28 5.49
C ALA A 45 14.48 -12.46 4.60
N LEU A 46 13.68 -12.75 3.57
CA LEU A 46 13.99 -13.80 2.59
C LEU A 46 15.29 -13.50 1.84
N LEU A 47 15.52 -12.26 1.43
CA LEU A 47 16.76 -11.85 0.77
C LEU A 47 17.98 -12.04 1.68
N LEU A 48 17.89 -11.63 2.95
CA LEU A 48 18.95 -11.83 3.94
C LEU A 48 19.20 -13.32 4.21
N VAL A 49 18.15 -14.14 4.29
CA VAL A 49 18.27 -15.61 4.39
C VAL A 49 18.97 -16.18 3.15
N GLY A 50 18.59 -15.74 1.95
CA GLY A 50 19.26 -16.14 0.71
C GLY A 50 20.75 -15.80 0.72
N MET A 51 21.09 -14.59 1.17
CA MET A 51 22.49 -14.18 1.32
C MET A 51 23.22 -15.04 2.36
N LEU A 52 22.62 -15.25 3.53
CA LEU A 52 23.22 -16.08 4.58
C LEU A 52 23.49 -17.52 4.09
N LEU A 53 22.55 -18.12 3.36
CA LEU A 53 22.72 -19.45 2.78
C LEU A 53 23.80 -19.46 1.71
N LYS A 54 23.84 -18.46 0.82
CA LYS A 54 24.89 -18.31 -0.20
C LYS A 54 26.29 -18.25 0.44
N TYR A 55 26.48 -17.39 1.43
CA TYR A 55 27.79 -17.22 2.07
C TYR A 55 28.14 -18.33 3.07
N GLY A 56 27.14 -18.95 3.72
CA GLY A 56 27.33 -19.99 4.73
C GLY A 56 27.44 -21.41 4.18
N THR A 57 26.78 -21.70 3.05
CA THR A 57 26.76 -23.05 2.44
C THR A 57 27.36 -23.09 1.03
N GLY A 58 27.69 -21.94 0.44
CA GLY A 58 28.39 -21.84 -0.86
C GLY A 58 27.57 -22.25 -2.09
N THR A 59 26.25 -22.48 -1.96
CA THR A 59 25.50 -23.24 -2.99
C THR A 59 24.32 -22.52 -3.66
N THR A 60 23.80 -21.40 -3.13
CA THR A 60 22.50 -20.85 -3.58
C THR A 60 22.55 -19.43 -4.17
N GLU A 61 23.14 -19.28 -5.36
CA GLU A 61 22.98 -18.06 -6.19
C GLU A 61 21.52 -17.86 -6.64
N LEU A 62 20.84 -18.95 -7.00
CA LEU A 62 19.45 -18.92 -7.47
C LEU A 62 18.51 -18.34 -6.40
N GLY A 63 18.73 -18.68 -5.12
CA GLY A 63 17.93 -18.16 -4.01
C GLY A 63 18.04 -16.65 -3.86
N VAL A 64 19.27 -16.11 -3.94
CA VAL A 64 19.50 -14.66 -3.89
C VAL A 64 18.86 -13.96 -5.09
N GLN A 65 18.93 -14.56 -6.29
CA GLN A 65 18.32 -13.99 -7.48
C GLN A 65 16.78 -13.93 -7.38
N VAL A 66 16.14 -15.02 -6.95
CA VAL A 66 14.67 -15.08 -6.80
C VAL A 66 14.20 -14.13 -5.70
N PHE A 67 14.83 -14.17 -4.52
CA PHE A 67 14.44 -13.29 -3.40
C PHE A 67 14.76 -11.83 -3.70
N GLY A 68 15.86 -11.55 -4.41
CA GLY A 68 16.21 -10.20 -4.85
C GLY A 68 15.17 -9.63 -5.82
N MET A 69 14.70 -10.45 -6.77
CA MET A 69 13.65 -10.04 -7.71
C MET A 69 12.31 -9.83 -7.00
N ALA A 70 11.92 -10.76 -6.12
CA ALA A 70 10.71 -10.62 -5.32
C ALA A 70 10.75 -9.35 -4.46
N HIS A 71 11.87 -9.08 -3.79
CA HIS A 71 12.09 -7.88 -3.01
C HIS A 71 11.97 -6.62 -3.86
N GLY A 72 12.63 -6.55 -5.02
CA GLY A 72 12.56 -5.39 -5.92
C GLY A 72 11.14 -5.07 -6.40
N VAL A 73 10.34 -6.09 -6.72
CA VAL A 73 8.93 -5.92 -7.09
C VAL A 73 8.11 -5.36 -5.92
N VAL A 74 8.27 -5.93 -4.73
CA VAL A 74 7.55 -5.48 -3.53
C VAL A 74 8.00 -4.09 -3.08
N PHE A 75 9.29 -3.75 -3.22
CA PHE A 75 9.83 -2.41 -2.98
C PHE A 75 9.14 -1.37 -3.85
N ILE A 76 8.99 -1.62 -5.16
CA ILE A 76 8.28 -0.71 -6.07
C ILE A 76 6.81 -0.59 -5.68
N ALA A 77 6.14 -1.72 -5.38
CA ALA A 77 4.75 -1.72 -4.95
C ALA A 77 4.54 -0.92 -3.66
N TYR A 78 5.45 -1.05 -2.69
CA TYR A 78 5.45 -0.26 -1.46
C TYR A 78 5.62 1.24 -1.77
N CYS A 79 6.57 1.63 -2.61
CA CYS A 79 6.79 3.03 -2.99
C CYS A 79 5.55 3.65 -3.65
N LEU A 80 4.92 2.94 -4.60
CA LEU A 80 3.68 3.41 -5.24
C LEU A 80 2.53 3.50 -4.24
N GLY A 81 2.37 2.49 -3.38
CA GLY A 81 1.35 2.49 -2.33
C GLY A 81 1.55 3.61 -1.31
N ALA A 82 2.80 3.91 -0.94
CA ALA A 82 3.15 5.01 -0.05
C ALA A 82 2.75 6.37 -0.67
N VAL A 83 3.04 6.59 -1.95
CA VAL A 83 2.60 7.80 -2.66
C VAL A 83 1.07 7.86 -2.75
N PHE A 84 0.41 6.75 -3.07
CA PHE A 84 -1.05 6.68 -3.16
C PHE A 84 -1.73 7.04 -1.82
N VAL A 85 -1.22 6.48 -0.71
CA VAL A 85 -1.70 6.80 0.65
C VAL A 85 -1.32 8.23 1.03
N ALA A 86 -0.14 8.73 0.65
CA ALA A 86 0.26 10.11 0.91
C ALA A 86 -0.70 11.14 0.30
N VAL A 87 -1.22 10.88 -0.91
CA VAL A 87 -2.25 11.73 -1.53
C VAL A 87 -3.57 11.65 -0.73
N ASN A 88 -3.97 10.45 -0.31
CA ASN A 88 -5.19 10.24 0.51
C ASN A 88 -5.11 10.83 1.93
N GLN A 89 -3.91 10.89 2.51
CA GLN A 89 -3.71 11.37 3.87
C GLN A 89 -3.12 12.79 3.89
N ARG A 90 -2.90 13.41 2.71
CA ARG A 90 -2.25 14.73 2.54
C ARG A 90 -0.94 14.82 3.32
N TRP A 91 -0.12 13.78 3.22
CA TRP A 91 1.18 13.77 3.86
C TRP A 91 2.05 14.92 3.36
N SER A 92 2.79 15.53 4.28
CA SER A 92 3.81 16.50 3.92
C SER A 92 4.91 15.82 3.09
N PRO A 93 5.63 16.56 2.22
CA PRO A 93 6.74 16.00 1.44
C PRO A 93 7.78 15.28 2.30
N ALA A 94 8.05 15.79 3.51
CA ALA A 94 8.95 15.15 4.47
C ALA A 94 8.43 13.79 4.97
N THR A 95 7.12 13.65 5.20
CA THR A 95 6.51 12.38 5.62
C THR A 95 6.56 11.36 4.49
N THR A 96 6.23 11.79 3.27
CA THR A 96 6.33 10.94 2.07
C THR A 96 7.78 10.52 1.81
N ALA A 97 8.73 11.45 1.89
CA ALA A 97 10.15 11.13 1.73
C ALA A 97 10.64 10.13 2.79
N LEU A 98 10.21 10.30 4.05
CA LEU A 98 10.54 9.35 5.12
C LEU A 98 9.92 7.97 4.86
N ALA A 99 8.69 7.91 4.36
CA ALA A 99 8.04 6.65 3.97
C ALA A 99 8.85 5.93 2.89
N LEU A 100 9.23 6.63 1.82
CA LEU A 100 10.02 6.07 0.72
C LEU A 100 11.42 5.64 1.18
N ALA A 101 12.09 6.50 1.95
CA ALA A 101 13.42 6.20 2.50
C ALA A 101 13.39 4.99 3.44
N SER A 102 12.26 4.72 4.12
CA SER A 102 12.13 3.56 5.01
C SER A 102 12.18 2.21 4.29
N ALA A 103 12.00 2.17 2.96
CA ALA A 103 12.12 0.94 2.19
C ALA A 103 13.58 0.56 1.86
N VAL A 104 14.53 1.46 2.09
CA VAL A 104 15.95 1.20 1.79
C VAL A 104 16.62 0.36 2.89
N PRO A 105 16.44 0.67 4.20
CA PRO A 105 16.95 -0.18 5.26
C PRO A 105 15.98 -1.34 5.55
N PRO A 106 16.49 -2.55 5.85
CA PRO A 106 15.65 -3.70 6.16
C PRO A 106 14.75 -3.42 7.36
N PHE A 107 13.49 -3.88 7.27
CA PHE A 107 12.45 -3.81 8.32
C PHE A 107 11.97 -2.40 8.70
N LEU A 108 12.55 -1.33 8.15
CA LEU A 108 12.23 0.03 8.56
C LEU A 108 10.85 0.48 8.05
N THR A 109 10.32 -0.17 7.01
CA THR A 109 8.92 -0.04 6.55
C THR A 109 7.90 -0.36 7.63
N VAL A 110 8.12 -1.41 8.42
CA VAL A 110 7.24 -1.80 9.55
C VAL A 110 7.35 -0.80 10.70
N TRP A 111 8.55 -0.27 10.96
CA TRP A 111 8.69 0.82 11.94
C TRP A 111 7.95 2.08 11.49
N PHE A 112 8.04 2.43 10.19
CA PHE A 112 7.36 3.58 9.64
C PHE A 112 5.84 3.40 9.68
N ASP A 113 5.31 2.24 9.27
CA ASP A 113 3.89 1.87 9.40
C ASP A 113 3.37 2.13 10.82
N ARG A 114 4.04 1.55 11.82
CA ARG A 114 3.65 1.74 13.22
C ARG A 114 3.82 3.19 13.69
N ARG A 115 4.81 3.93 13.19
CA ARG A 115 4.98 5.35 13.52
C ARG A 115 3.87 6.20 12.91
N ALA A 116 3.47 5.91 11.68
CA ALA A 116 2.41 6.62 10.97
C ALA A 116 1.05 6.34 11.61
N GLU A 117 0.77 5.07 11.95
CA GLU A 117 -0.44 4.68 12.70
C GLU A 117 -0.49 5.38 14.07
N ARG A 118 0.60 5.37 14.86
CA ARG A 118 0.64 6.08 16.16
C ARG A 118 0.44 7.59 16.06
N ARG A 119 0.65 8.17 14.89
CA ARG A 119 0.47 9.61 14.62
C ARG A 119 -0.86 9.90 13.93
N SER A 120 -1.75 8.92 13.85
CA SER A 120 -3.02 9.01 13.12
C SER A 120 -2.86 9.43 11.66
N GLN A 121 -1.67 9.17 11.08
CA GLN A 121 -1.37 9.53 9.70
C GLN A 121 -1.97 8.54 8.69
N LEU A 122 -2.54 7.42 9.17
CA LEU A 122 -3.18 6.37 8.38
C LEU A 122 -4.66 6.18 8.73
N ASP A 123 -5.18 6.99 9.64
CA ASP A 123 -6.54 6.86 10.16
C ASP A 123 -7.57 7.33 9.13
N GLY A 124 -8.75 6.74 9.22
CA GLY A 124 -9.91 7.09 8.41
C GLY A 124 -10.02 6.30 7.10
N PRO A 125 -11.14 6.51 6.39
CA PRO A 125 -11.42 5.86 5.13
C PRO A 125 -10.68 6.55 3.96
N TRP A 126 -10.84 6.00 2.76
CA TRP A 126 -10.41 6.71 1.55
C TRP A 126 -11.20 8.00 1.38
N ARG A 127 -10.51 9.14 1.47
CA ARG A 127 -11.06 10.49 1.37
C ARG A 127 -11.80 10.70 0.04
N LEU A 128 -11.26 10.13 -1.03
CA LEU A 128 -11.72 10.28 -2.41
C LEU A 128 -12.54 9.08 -2.91
N ALA A 129 -13.07 8.25 -2.00
CA ALA A 129 -14.02 7.20 -2.36
C ALA A 129 -15.31 7.82 -2.94
N PRO A 130 -16.08 7.07 -3.77
CA PRO A 130 -17.33 7.55 -4.33
C PRO A 130 -18.26 8.13 -3.26
N GLY A 131 -18.79 9.33 -3.50
CA GLY A 131 -19.71 10.00 -2.57
C GLY A 131 -19.06 10.73 -1.39
N ARG A 132 -17.71 10.79 -1.31
CA ARG A 132 -16.98 11.54 -0.27
C ARG A 132 -16.48 12.89 -0.77
N ASP A 133 -15.22 13.24 -0.52
CA ASP A 133 -14.67 14.56 -0.86
C ASP A 133 -14.53 14.72 -2.38
N GLN A 134 -14.74 15.95 -2.86
CA GLN A 134 -14.54 16.28 -4.27
C GLN A 134 -13.05 16.49 -4.58
N PRO A 135 -12.51 15.84 -5.63
CA PRO A 135 -11.10 15.97 -6.00
C PRO A 135 -10.81 17.35 -6.61
N THR A 136 -9.82 18.02 -6.05
CA THR A 136 -9.43 19.39 -6.42
C THR A 136 -8.28 19.45 -7.43
N GLY A 137 -7.44 18.40 -7.54
CA GLY A 137 -6.29 18.32 -8.43
C GLY A 137 -6.23 17.07 -9.31
N LEU A 138 -5.26 17.00 -10.25
CA LEU A 138 -5.11 15.86 -11.17
C LEU A 138 -4.83 14.54 -10.45
N LEU A 139 -3.96 14.56 -9.42
CA LEU A 139 -3.65 13.37 -8.62
C LEU A 139 -4.87 12.88 -7.84
N GLU A 140 -5.65 13.80 -7.27
CA GLU A 140 -6.89 13.46 -6.55
C GLU A 140 -7.94 12.89 -7.52
N ARG A 141 -8.06 13.43 -8.74
CA ARG A 141 -8.97 12.88 -9.77
C ARG A 141 -8.58 11.47 -10.20
N ALA A 142 -7.28 11.24 -10.43
CA ALA A 142 -6.77 9.92 -10.75
C ALA A 142 -7.06 8.93 -9.60
N GLN A 143 -6.80 9.34 -8.36
CA GLN A 143 -7.09 8.52 -7.18
C GLN A 143 -8.59 8.23 -7.02
N ALA A 144 -9.46 9.23 -7.17
CA ALA A 144 -10.91 9.05 -7.11
C ALA A 144 -11.40 8.07 -8.19
N TRP A 145 -10.85 8.17 -9.41
CA TRP A 145 -11.15 7.23 -10.49
C TRP A 145 -10.68 5.80 -10.17
N MET A 146 -9.48 5.65 -9.61
CA MET A 146 -8.95 4.33 -9.20
C MET A 146 -9.82 3.70 -8.10
N LEU A 147 -10.22 4.49 -7.10
CA LEU A 147 -11.10 4.04 -6.02
C LEU A 147 -12.51 3.68 -6.51
N ALA A 148 -13.02 4.39 -7.53
CA ALA A 148 -14.30 4.06 -8.15
C ALA A 148 -14.26 2.81 -9.06
N ARG A 149 -13.06 2.34 -9.45
CA ARG A 149 -12.87 1.22 -10.38
C ARG A 149 -11.77 0.27 -9.89
N PRO A 150 -12.04 -0.55 -8.85
CA PRO A 150 -11.00 -1.34 -8.18
C PRO A 150 -10.28 -2.33 -9.10
N VAL A 151 -10.99 -2.95 -10.06
CA VAL A 151 -10.38 -3.87 -11.04
C VAL A 151 -9.41 -3.13 -11.97
N ALA A 152 -9.81 -1.95 -12.47
CA ALA A 152 -8.95 -1.14 -13.32
C ALA A 152 -7.74 -0.60 -12.52
N ALA A 153 -7.96 -0.19 -11.26
CA ALA A 153 -6.88 0.22 -10.37
C ALA A 153 -5.87 -0.91 -10.12
N GLY A 154 -6.35 -2.15 -9.91
CA GLY A 154 -5.50 -3.33 -9.82
C GLY A 154 -4.68 -3.54 -11.09
N GLY A 155 -5.32 -3.47 -12.27
CA GLY A 155 -4.62 -3.58 -13.56
C GLY A 155 -3.56 -2.48 -13.78
N VAL A 156 -3.89 -1.23 -13.46
CA VAL A 156 -2.95 -0.09 -13.53
C VAL A 156 -1.79 -0.29 -12.55
N ALA A 157 -2.04 -0.74 -11.32
CA ALA A 157 -1.01 -0.99 -10.33
C ALA A 157 -0.05 -2.10 -10.79
N VAL A 158 -0.58 -3.21 -11.30
CA VAL A 158 0.24 -4.30 -11.86
C VAL A 158 1.07 -3.79 -13.04
N ALA A 159 0.45 -3.08 -13.99
CA ALA A 159 1.15 -2.53 -15.15
C ALA A 159 2.27 -1.55 -14.74
N ALA A 160 2.00 -0.67 -13.77
CA ALA A 160 2.98 0.29 -13.26
C ALA A 160 4.15 -0.41 -12.57
N VAL A 161 3.87 -1.40 -11.70
CA VAL A 161 4.92 -2.19 -11.03
C VAL A 161 5.75 -2.93 -12.07
N SER A 162 5.13 -3.65 -13.01
CA SER A 162 5.85 -4.37 -14.06
C SER A 162 6.70 -3.44 -14.93
N ALA A 163 6.15 -2.29 -15.37
CA ALA A 163 6.89 -1.33 -16.18
C ALA A 163 8.10 -0.75 -15.43
N LEU A 164 7.94 -0.39 -14.15
CA LEU A 164 9.03 0.13 -13.33
C LEU A 164 10.07 -0.96 -13.02
N THR A 165 9.65 -2.20 -12.76
CA THR A 165 10.58 -3.32 -12.59
C THR A 165 11.37 -3.57 -13.86
N LEU A 166 10.71 -3.64 -15.02
CA LEU A 166 11.39 -3.81 -16.31
C LEU A 166 12.34 -2.66 -16.60
N LEU A 167 11.92 -1.42 -16.35
CA LEU A 167 12.79 -0.24 -16.49
C LEU A 167 14.02 -0.36 -15.56
N ALA A 168 13.84 -0.74 -14.30
CA ALA A 168 14.95 -0.92 -13.37
C ALA A 168 15.92 -2.04 -13.81
N LEU A 169 15.39 -3.11 -14.41
CA LEU A 169 16.22 -4.18 -14.99
C LEU A 169 16.98 -3.72 -16.24
N LEU A 170 16.38 -2.84 -17.06
CA LEU A 170 17.03 -2.24 -18.23
C LEU A 170 18.09 -1.20 -17.85
N VAL A 171 17.86 -0.44 -16.78
CA VAL A 171 18.80 0.53 -16.19
C VAL A 171 19.85 -0.20 -15.33
N GLY A 172 20.06 -1.51 -15.53
CA GLY A 172 21.02 -2.34 -14.79
C GLY A 172 22.34 -1.62 -14.49
N PRO A 173 23.02 -1.96 -13.37
CA PRO A 173 23.98 -1.09 -12.70
C PRO A 173 25.00 -0.47 -13.65
N PRO A 174 25.33 0.84 -13.51
CA PRO A 174 26.40 1.48 -14.29
C PRO A 174 27.76 0.93 -13.83
N ALA A 175 28.10 -0.28 -14.26
CA ALA A 175 29.38 -0.93 -14.01
C ALA A 175 29.62 -2.07 -15.01
N ALA A 176 29.71 -1.75 -16.31
CA ALA A 176 30.41 -2.58 -17.30
C ALA A 176 30.75 -1.78 -18.58
N SER A 177 31.06 -0.49 -18.44
CA SER A 177 31.79 0.24 -19.47
C SER A 177 33.09 0.75 -18.86
N GLN A 178 34.06 -0.15 -18.74
CA GLN A 178 35.44 0.05 -19.18
C GLN A 178 36.30 -1.11 -18.67
N SER A 179 37.00 -1.70 -19.64
CA SER A 179 38.20 -2.55 -19.57
C SER A 179 39.16 -2.25 -18.42
#